data_AF-A0A2N2IFQ9-F1
#
_entry.id   AF-A0A2N2IFQ9-F1
#
_cell.length_a   1.000
_cell.length_b   1.000
_cell.length_c   1.000
_cell.angle_alpha   90.00
_cell.angle_beta   90.00
_cell.angle_gamma   90.00
#
_symmetry.space_group_name_H-M   'P 1'
#
loop_
_entity.id
_entity.type
_entity.pdbx_description
1 polymer ?
#
loop_
_entity_poly.entity_id
_entity_poly.type
_entity_poly.pdbx_seq_one_letter_code
_entity_poly.pdbx_strand_id
1 'polypeptide(L)' 'PPADRYLLCSDGLHGYLRTEEIAHLCTSDGQTVVEDFIHLANARGGKDNITAVLVEVL' A
#
# COMPACT_ATOMS: atom_id res chain seq x y z
N PRO A 1 -13.12 -13.50 11.45
CA PRO A 1 -13.53 -12.30 10.67
C PRO A 1 -12.37 -11.89 9.78
N PRO A 2 -12.59 -11.30 8.59
CA PRO A 2 -11.50 -10.59 7.92
C PRO A 2 -10.97 -9.52 8.90
N ALA A 3 -9.64 -9.42 9.01
CA ALA A 3 -9.01 -8.41 9.86
C ALA A 3 -9.28 -7.01 9.30
N ASP A 4 -9.58 -6.05 10.17
CA ASP A 4 -9.65 -4.65 9.75
C ASP A 4 -8.23 -4.17 9.42
N ARG A 5 -8.08 -3.52 8.25
CA ARG A 5 -6.79 -3.05 7.75
C ARG A 5 -6.78 -1.54 7.60
N TYR A 6 -5.77 -0.90 8.18
CA TYR A 6 -5.53 0.54 8.07
C TYR A 6 -4.21 0.79 7.36
N LEU A 7 -4.23 1.61 6.31
CA LEU A 7 -3.04 2.05 5.59
C LEU A 7 -2.76 3.51 5.91
N LEU A 8 -1.58 3.78 6.48
CA LEU A 8 -0.99 5.12 6.55
C LEU A 8 0.08 5.20 5.47
N CYS A 9 0.03 6.22 4.62
CA CYS A 9 0.97 6.38 3.53
C CYS A 9 1.30 7.84 3.24
N SER A 10 2.44 8.07 2.57
CA SER A 10 2.80 9.38 2.03
C SER A 10 2.09 9.66 0.69
N ASP A 11 2.14 10.91 0.27
CA ASP A 11 1.78 11.35 -1.09
C ASP A 11 2.64 10.70 -2.17
N GLY A 12 3.90 10.38 -1.85
CA GLY A 12 4.74 9.49 -2.65
C GLY A 12 4.12 8.12 -2.94
N LEU A 13 3.12 7.65 -2.19
CA LEU A 13 2.36 6.43 -2.53
C LEU A 13 1.03 6.74 -3.23
N HIS A 14 0.17 7.54 -2.60
CA HIS A 14 -1.19 7.79 -3.13
C HIS A 14 -1.20 8.68 -4.37
N GLY A 15 -0.07 9.31 -4.72
CA GLY A 15 0.13 9.96 -6.01
C GLY A 15 0.27 8.96 -7.17
N TYR A 16 0.63 7.71 -6.88
CA TYR A 16 0.81 6.65 -7.88
C TYR A 16 -0.27 5.57 -7.84
N LEU A 17 -0.88 5.30 -6.69
CA LEU A 17 -1.91 4.27 -6.51
C LEU A 17 -3.28 4.91 -6.23
N ARG A 18 -4.32 4.42 -6.91
CA ARG A 18 -5.71 4.78 -6.62
C ARG A 18 -6.29 3.88 -5.52
N THR A 19 -7.32 4.36 -4.84
CA THR A 19 -7.95 3.66 -3.71
C THR A 19 -8.43 2.25 -4.07
N GLU A 20 -8.95 2.03 -5.27
CA GLU A 20 -9.41 0.70 -5.71
C GLU A 20 -8.25 -0.29 -5.88
N GLU A 21 -7.09 0.20 -6.29
CA GLU A 21 -5.88 -0.62 -6.46
C GLU A 21 -5.31 -1.03 -5.09
N ILE A 22 -5.37 -0.12 -4.11
CA ILE A 22 -5.00 -0.40 -2.72
C ILE A 22 -5.84 -1.55 -2.17
N ALA A 23 -7.16 -1.50 -2.36
CA ALA A 23 -8.07 -2.55 -1.90
C ALA A 23 -7.79 -3.90 -2.58
N HIS A 24 -7.46 -3.90 -3.88
CA HIS A 24 -7.16 -5.13 -4.62
C HIS A 24 -5.85 -5.80 -4.17
N LEU A 25 -4.84 -4.99 -3.84
CA LEU A 25 -3.54 -5.48 -3.36
C LEU A 25 -3.62 -6.01 -1.93
N CYS A 26 -4.56 -5.54 -1.11
CA CYS A 26 -4.79 -5.98 0.27
C CYS A 26 -5.38 -7.41 0.41
N THR A 27 -4.94 -8.37 -0.40
CA THR A 27 -5.41 -9.77 -0.38
C THR A 27 -4.41 -10.76 0.21
N SER A 28 -3.15 -10.36 0.32
CA SER A 28 -2.04 -11.15 0.89
C SER A 28 -1.75 -10.79 2.35
N ASP A 29 -0.73 -11.39 2.96
CA ASP A 29 -0.21 -10.99 4.26
C ASP A 29 0.34 -9.56 4.25
N GLY A 30 0.38 -8.91 5.41
CA GLY A 30 0.67 -7.48 5.48
C GLY A 30 2.06 -7.08 4.96
N GLN A 31 3.07 -7.93 5.09
CA GLN A 31 4.42 -7.64 4.58
C GLN A 31 4.42 -7.60 3.05
N THR A 32 3.86 -8.64 2.42
CA THR A 32 3.74 -8.72 0.96
C THR A 32 2.94 -7.53 0.40
N VAL A 33 1.84 -7.16 1.05
CA VAL A 33 1.01 -6.02 0.65
C VAL A 33 1.81 -4.70 0.63
N VAL A 34 2.60 -4.45 1.67
CA VAL A 34 3.44 -3.24 1.74
C VAL A 34 4.51 -3.27 0.66
N GLU A 35 5.16 -4.39 0.41
CA GLU A 35 6.16 -4.53 -0.66
C GLU A 35 5.55 -4.26 -2.04
N ASP A 36 4.36 -4.79 -2.31
CA ASP A 36 3.63 -4.57 -3.56
C ASP A 36 3.29 -3.09 -3.78
N PHE A 37 2.90 -2.36 -2.71
CA PHE A 37 2.68 -0.93 -2.77
C PHE A 37 3.94 -0.16 -3.19
N ILE A 38 5.08 -0.49 -2.58
CA ILE A 38 6.36 0.15 -2.90
C ILE A 38 6.79 -0.18 -4.33
N HIS A 39 6.68 -1.45 -4.74
CA HIS A 39 7.02 -1.87 -6.09
C HIS A 39 6.18 -1.16 -7.15
N LEU A 40 4.86 -1.07 -6.93
CA LEU A 40 3.96 -0.44 -7.89
C LEU A 40 4.21 1.07 -8.02
N ALA A 41 4.42 1.78 -6.90
CA ALA A 41 4.74 3.21 -6.94
C ALA A 41 6.08 3.48 -7.63
N ASN A 42 7.11 2.68 -7.35
CA ASN A 42 8.40 2.78 -8.05
C ASN A 42 8.27 2.51 -9.56
N ALA A 43 7.51 1.47 -9.95
CA ALA A 43 7.28 1.14 -11.35
C ALA A 43 6.54 2.24 -12.13
N ARG A 44 5.76 3.09 -11.43
CA ARG A 44 5.03 4.22 -12.02
C ARG A 44 5.79 5.54 -12.01
N GLY A 45 7.02 5.55 -11.49
CA GLY A 45 7.96 6.66 -11.66
C GLY A 45 8.81 6.97 -10.43
N GLY A 46 8.36 6.63 -9.22
CA GLY A 46 9.14 6.74 -7.98
C GLY A 46 9.87 8.08 -7.78
N LYS A 47 9.20 9.20 -8.09
CA LYS A 47 9.84 10.53 -8.09
C LYS A 47 9.97 11.16 -6.70
N ASP A 48 9.33 10.57 -5.69
CA ASP A 48 9.31 11.04 -4.31
C ASP A 48 9.54 9.86 -3.35
N ASN A 49 9.79 10.15 -2.08
CA ASN A 49 9.92 9.15 -1.03
C ASN A 49 8.58 8.44 -0.80
N ILE A 50 8.59 7.12 -0.95
CA ILE A 50 7.41 6.27 -0.78
C ILE A 50 7.46 5.70 0.63
N THR A 51 6.41 5.93 1.43
CA THR A 51 6.26 5.34 2.76
C THR A 51 4.87 4.72 2.88
N ALA A 52 4.82 3.49 3.41
CA ALA A 52 3.58 2.77 3.67
C ALA A 52 3.70 2.03 5.01
N VAL A 53 2.67 2.15 5.85
CA VAL A 53 2.51 1.40 7.10
C VAL A 53 1.13 0.76 7.09
N LEU A 54 1.10 -0.57 7.15
CA LEU A 54 -0.13 -1.34 7.24
C LEU A 54 -0.32 -1.83 8.68
N VAL A 55 -1.50 -1.56 9.24
CA VAL A 55 -1.92 -2.04 10.56
C VAL A 55 -3.07 -3.01 10.38
N GLU A 56 -2.94 -4.20 10.96
CA GLU A 56 -3.95 -5.25 10.96
C GLU A 56 -4.51 -5.42 12.37
N VAL A 57 -5.83 -5.36 12.51
CA VAL A 57 -6.53 -5.59 13.78
C VAL A 57 -7.20 -6.97 13.72
N LEU A 58 -6.79 -7.85 14.64
CA LEU A 58 -7.23 -9.25 14.72
C LEU A 58 -8.44 -9.44 15.62
#